data_AF-A0A7W0WEZ9-F1
#
_entry.id   AF-A0A7W0WEZ9-F1
#
_cell.length_a   1.000
_cell.length_b   1.000
_cell.length_c   1.000
_cell.angle_alpha   90.00
_cell.angle_beta   90.00
_cell.angle_gamma   90.00
#
_symmetry.space_group_name_H-M   'P 1'
#
loop_
_entity.id
_entity.type
_entity.pdbx_description
1 polymer ?
#
loop_
_entity_poly.entity_id
_entity_poly.type
_entity_poly.pdbx_seq_one_letter_code
_entity_poly.pdbx_strand_id
1 'polypeptide(L)' 'LTHDGDWDQRPILKDIGAEKFPLIMIWSPPFAREIKRDRWTPWMLEEIHDNYERTDRIADMVIYRPRE' A
#
# COMPACT_ATOMS: atom_id res chain seq x y z
N LEU A 1 20.77 -14.23 -0.36
CA LEU A 1 20.89 -13.69 1.02
C LEU A 1 19.47 -13.47 1.51
N THR A 2 18.91 -14.49 2.15
CA THR A 2 17.51 -14.56 2.59
C THR A 2 17.54 -15.11 4.01
N HIS A 3 17.55 -14.21 4.99
CA HIS A 3 17.19 -14.46 6.38
C HIS A 3 17.26 -13.11 7.11
N ASP A 4 16.12 -12.41 7.17
CA ASP A 4 15.82 -11.41 8.19
C ASP A 4 14.30 -11.18 8.22
N GLY A 5 13.62 -11.94 9.09
CA GLY A 5 12.29 -11.65 9.65
C GLY A 5 11.07 -11.92 8.76
N ASP A 6 10.31 -12.98 9.08
CA ASP A 6 8.87 -13.02 8.78
C ASP A 6 8.20 -11.82 9.48
N TRP A 7 8.10 -10.70 8.78
CA TRP A 7 7.39 -9.53 9.28
C TRP A 7 5.91 -9.90 9.45
N ASP A 8 5.42 -9.85 10.68
CA ASP A 8 3.99 -10.02 10.94
C ASP A 8 3.21 -8.81 10.40
N GLN A 9 2.56 -9.00 9.26
CA GLN A 9 1.76 -7.97 8.60
C GLN A 9 0.39 -7.72 9.25
N ARG A 10 -0.07 -8.55 10.19
CA ARG A 10 -1.44 -8.42 10.76
C ARG A 10 -1.71 -7.04 11.40
N PRO A 11 -0.79 -6.43 12.16
CA PRO A 11 -1.04 -5.12 12.75
C PRO A 11 -1.28 -4.02 11.71
N ILE A 12 -0.47 -3.99 10.65
CA ILE A 12 -0.60 -2.98 9.59
C ILE A 12 -1.82 -3.22 8.73
N LEU A 13 -2.20 -4.48 8.44
CA LEU A 13 -3.47 -4.79 7.78
C LEU A 13 -4.66 -4.28 8.62
N LYS A 14 -4.64 -4.51 9.93
CA LYS A 14 -5.68 -4.00 10.85
C LYS A 14 -5.76 -2.48 10.84
N ASP A 15 -4.62 -1.79 10.80
CA ASP A 15 -4.58 -0.32 10.80
C ASP A 15 -5.02 0.27 9.44
N ILE A 16 -4.73 -0.39 8.32
CA ILE A 16 -5.25 -0.04 6.99
C ILE A 16 -6.77 -0.25 6.96
N GLY A 17 -7.27 -1.42 7.36
CA GLY A 17 -8.71 -1.71 7.38
C GLY A 17 -9.51 -0.86 8.36
N ALA A 18 -8.86 -0.28 9.38
CA ALA A 18 -9.46 0.69 10.29
C ALA A 18 -9.25 2.16 9.84
N GLU A 19 -8.79 2.36 8.59
CA GLU A 19 -8.56 3.67 7.96
C GLU A 19 -7.68 4.63 8.79
N LYS A 20 -6.76 4.11 9.61
CA LYS A 20 -5.98 4.94 10.54
C LYS A 20 -4.97 5.85 9.87
N PHE A 21 -4.57 5.52 8.65
CA PHE A 21 -3.68 6.37 7.87
C PHE A 21 -4.52 7.41 7.12
N PRO A 22 -4.31 8.71 7.34
CA PRO A 22 -5.04 9.74 6.58
C PRO A 22 -4.62 9.80 5.10
N LEU A 23 -3.49 9.18 4.77
CA LEU A 23 -2.92 9.14 3.44
C LEU A 23 -2.00 7.92 3.30
N ILE A 24 -2.13 7.21 2.18
CA ILE A 24 -1.18 6.16 1.76
C ILE A 24 -0.59 6.56 0.40
N MET A 25 0.75 6.55 0.31
CA MET A 25 1.47 6.88 -0.91
C MET A 25 2.23 5.65 -1.41
N ILE A 26 1.95 5.23 -2.64
CA ILE A 26 2.64 4.11 -3.26
C ILE A 26 3.40 4.59 -4.48
N TRP A 27 4.73 4.47 -4.43
CA TRP A 27 5.56 4.69 -5.60
C TRP A 27 5.30 3.63 -6.67
N SER A 28 4.85 4.07 -7.84
CA SER A 28 4.46 3.20 -8.95
C SER A 28 4.84 3.86 -10.28
N PRO A 29 6.12 3.88 -10.65
CA PRO A 29 6.56 4.48 -11.90
C PRO A 29 6.17 3.61 -13.10
N PRO A 30 5.95 4.20 -14.28
CA PRO A 30 5.55 3.45 -15.48
C PRO A 30 6.59 2.43 -15.94
N PHE A 31 7.87 2.65 -15.61
CA PHE A 31 9.00 1.80 -15.99
C PHE A 31 9.30 0.65 -15.02
N ALA A 32 8.68 0.62 -13.83
CA ALA A 32 8.86 -0.46 -12.85
C ALA A 32 7.51 -0.93 -12.29
N ARG A 33 6.65 -1.45 -13.18
CA ARG A 33 5.28 -1.85 -12.82
C ARG A 33 5.20 -2.94 -11.75
N GLU A 34 6.22 -3.79 -11.65
CA GLU A 34 6.24 -4.93 -10.74
C GLU A 34 6.75 -4.57 -9.32
N ILE A 35 7.41 -3.41 -9.16
CA ILE A 35 8.04 -3.01 -7.90
C ILE A 35 7.07 -2.88 -6.73
N LYS A 36 5.79 -2.65 -7.03
CA LYS A 36 4.72 -2.60 -6.04
C LYS A 36 4.54 -3.98 -5.38
N ARG A 37 4.60 -5.06 -6.17
CA ARG A 37 4.44 -6.44 -5.69
C ARG A 37 5.68 -6.96 -4.96
N ASP A 38 6.85 -6.40 -5.25
CA ASP A 38 8.09 -6.71 -4.52
C ASP A 38 8.12 -6.09 -3.11
N ARG A 39 7.37 -5.01 -2.89
CA ARG A 39 7.39 -4.20 -1.65
C ARG A 39 6.15 -4.38 -0.79
N TRP A 40 5.03 -4.75 -1.38
CA TRP A 40 3.75 -4.89 -0.71
C TRP A 40 3.21 -6.29 -0.91
N THR A 41 2.69 -6.87 0.17
CA THR A 41 1.99 -8.15 0.05
C THR A 41 0.66 -7.96 -0.68
N PRO A 42 0.14 -9.01 -1.35
CA PRO A 42 -1.17 -8.95 -1.99
C PRO A 42 -2.28 -8.47 -1.03
N TRP A 43 -2.27 -8.95 0.21
CA TRP A 43 -3.21 -8.58 1.26
C TRP A 43 -3.19 -7.08 1.59
N MET A 44 -2.01 -6.47 1.69
CA MET A 44 -1.93 -5.03 1.93
C MET A 44 -2.50 -4.23 0.75
N LEU A 45 -2.24 -4.69 -0.47
CA LEU A 45 -2.75 -4.02 -1.67
C LEU A 45 -4.27 -4.13 -1.79
N GLU A 46 -4.83 -5.26 -1.37
CA GLU A 46 -6.27 -5.50 -1.29
C GLU A 46 -6.93 -4.61 -0.23
N GLU A 47 -6.41 -4.60 1.01
CA GLU A 47 -6.92 -3.73 2.07
C GLU A 47 -6.86 -2.23 1.71
N ILE A 48 -5.79 -1.79 1.03
CA ILE A 48 -5.71 -0.42 0.52
C ILE A 48 -6.76 -0.19 -0.57
N HIS A 49 -6.98 -1.16 -1.47
CA HIS A 49 -7.99 -1.01 -2.53
C HIS A 49 -9.42 -0.92 -1.96
N ASP A 50 -9.71 -1.69 -0.92
CA ASP A 50 -11.04 -1.81 -0.33
C ASP A 50 -11.42 -0.60 0.52
N ASN A 51 -10.49 -0.09 1.34
CA ASN A 51 -10.77 0.97 2.32
C ASN A 51 -10.31 2.37 1.85
N TYR A 52 -9.49 2.46 0.81
CA TYR A 52 -8.98 3.73 0.31
C TYR A 52 -9.31 3.92 -1.17
N GLU A 53 -9.61 5.17 -1.54
CA GLU A 53 -9.75 5.57 -2.93
C GLU A 53 -8.49 6.24 -3.46
N ARG A 54 -8.16 5.98 -4.73
CA ARG A 54 -7.08 6.67 -5.41
C ARG A 54 -7.53 8.08 -5.78
N THR A 55 -6.95 9.08 -5.15
CA THR A 55 -7.32 10.47 -5.38
C THR A 55 -6.37 11.22 -6.32
N ASP A 56 -5.09 10.80 -6.42
CA ASP A 56 -4.09 11.61 -7.14
C ASP A 56 -2.89 10.81 -7.66
N ARG A 57 -2.06 11.50 -8.48
CA ARG A 57 -0.72 11.03 -8.86
C ARG A 57 0.28 12.18 -8.95
N ILE A 58 1.35 12.13 -8.15
CA ILE A 58 2.39 13.19 -8.10
C ILE A 58 3.77 12.53 -8.11
N ALA A 59 4.66 12.92 -9.02
CA ALA A 59 6.03 12.40 -9.11
C ALA A 59 6.11 10.86 -9.01
N ASP A 60 5.31 10.16 -9.84
CA ASP A 60 5.16 8.70 -9.84
C ASP A 60 4.59 8.05 -8.56
N MET A 61 4.23 8.84 -7.55
CA MET A 61 3.48 8.38 -6.38
C MET A 61 1.99 8.34 -6.69
N VAL A 62 1.35 7.22 -6.41
CA VAL A 62 -0.12 7.10 -6.38
C VAL A 62 -0.59 7.37 -4.97
N ILE A 63 -1.53 8.31 -4.84
CA ILE A 63 -2.05 8.81 -3.57
C ILE A 63 -3.41 8.16 -3.31
N TYR A 64 -3.56 7.58 -2.13
CA TYR A 64 -4.78 6.93 -1.64
C TYR A 64 -5.27 7.61 -0.35
N ARG A 65 -6.56 7.92 -0.27
CA ARG A 65 -7.21 8.54 0.91
C ARG A 65 -8.39 7.67 1.38
N PRO A 66 -8.75 7.70 2.68
CA PRO A 66 -9.92 6.97 3.19
C PRO A 66 -11.17 7.32 2.38
N ARG A 67 -12.05 6.35 2.19
CA ARG A 67 -13.34 6.59 1.52
C ARG A 67 -14.26 7.38 2.47
N GLU A 68 -15.05 8.30 1.93
CA GLU A 68 -16.11 9.00 2.69
C GLU A 68 -17.33 8.10 2.97
#